data_AF-A0A127JZM5-F1
#
_entry.id   AF-A0A127JZM5-F1
#
_cell.length_a   1.000
_cell.length_b   1.000
_cell.length_c   1.000
_cell.angle_alpha   90.00
_cell.angle_beta   90.00
_cell.angle_gamma   90.00
#
_symmetry.space_group_name_H-M   'P 1'
#
loop_
_entity.id
_entity.type
_entity.pdbx_description
1 polymer ?
#
loop_
_entity_poly.entity_id
_entity_poly.type
_entity_poly.pdbx_seq_one_letter_code
_entity_poly.pdbx_strand_id
1 'polypeptide(L)'
;MLWVKSLHIVFVASWFAGLFYLPRIYVNLALVAPDSQAERDRLLLMARKLLRFTTILAVPALALGLWLWLGWGIGRGSGWLHAKLFVVLLVIGYHHACARLLRQFERGQARRSHTWYRWFNEAPVLLLLAAVVLVVVKPF
;
A
#
# COMPACT_ATOMS: atom_id res chain seq x y z
N MET A 1 0.24 -22.44 -13.16
CA MET A 1 1.40 -21.78 -12.50
C MET A 1 1.61 -20.36 -12.98
N LEU A 2 2.00 -20.21 -14.25
CA LEU A 2 2.51 -18.95 -14.78
C LEU A 2 1.44 -17.85 -14.77
N TRP A 3 0.21 -18.15 -15.18
CA TRP A 3 -0.91 -17.21 -15.14
C TRP A 3 -1.22 -16.67 -13.74
N VAL A 4 -1.32 -17.54 -12.74
CA VAL A 4 -1.58 -17.15 -11.34
C VAL A 4 -0.45 -16.24 -10.82
N LYS A 5 0.81 -16.59 -11.14
CA LYS A 5 1.97 -15.79 -10.78
C LYS A 5 1.97 -14.43 -11.48
N SER A 6 1.70 -14.39 -12.78
CA SER A 6 1.61 -13.14 -13.54
C SER A 6 0.50 -12.24 -13.03
N LEU A 7 -0.70 -12.79 -12.80
CA LEU A 7 -1.81 -12.03 -12.23
C LEU A 7 -1.49 -11.52 -10.83
N HIS A 8 -0.90 -12.35 -9.96
CA HIS A 8 -0.45 -11.92 -8.63
C HIS A 8 0.50 -10.72 -8.72
N ILE A 9 1.50 -10.78 -9.61
CA ILE A 9 2.45 -9.68 -9.81
C ILE A 9 1.74 -8.41 -10.29
N VAL A 10 0.83 -8.53 -11.27
CA VAL A 10 0.04 -7.38 -11.78
C VAL A 10 -0.80 -6.74 -10.68
N PHE A 11 -1.48 -7.54 -9.86
CA PHE A 11 -2.30 -7.02 -8.77
C PHE A 11 -1.45 -6.41 -7.65
N VAL A 12 -0.30 -7.01 -7.31
CA VAL A 12 0.64 -6.42 -6.34
C VAL A 12 1.19 -5.09 -6.86
N ALA A 13 1.65 -5.03 -8.11
CA ALA A 13 2.15 -3.80 -8.71
C ALA A 13 1.08 -2.70 -8.75
N SER A 14 -0.14 -3.04 -9.18
CA SER A 14 -1.27 -2.11 -9.21
C SER A 14 -1.69 -1.66 -7.80
N TRP A 15 -1.62 -2.54 -6.81
CA TRP A 15 -1.87 -2.21 -5.41
C TRP A 15 -0.83 -1.23 -4.88
N PHE A 16 0.47 -1.49 -5.10
CA PHE A 16 1.55 -0.61 -4.69
C PHE A 16 1.52 0.75 -5.39
N ALA A 17 1.10 0.82 -6.66
CA ALA A 17 0.90 2.10 -7.36
C ALA A 17 -0.08 3.02 -6.59
N GLY A 18 -1.16 2.45 -6.05
CA GLY A 18 -2.09 3.16 -5.17
C GLY A 18 -1.45 3.58 -3.84
N LEU A 19 -0.68 2.69 -3.22
CA LEU A 19 0.02 2.97 -1.95
C LEU A 19 1.14 4.01 -2.09
N PHE A 20 1.74 4.18 -3.26
CA PHE A 20 2.69 5.27 -3.54
C PHE A 20 1.97 6.61 -3.73
N TYR A 21 0.83 6.61 -4.42
CA TYR A 21 0.19 7.85 -4.82
C TYR A 21 -0.70 8.44 -3.70
N LEU A 22 -1.29 7.59 -2.85
CA LEU A 22 -2.19 8.02 -1.79
C LEU A 22 -1.52 8.90 -0.69
N PRO A 23 -0.33 8.55 -0.16
CA PRO A 23 0.41 9.39 0.78
C PRO A 23 0.82 10.73 0.20
N ARG A 24 1.15 10.76 -1.10
CA ARG A 24 1.47 11.98 -1.81
C ARG A 24 0.29 12.95 -1.86
N ILE A 25 -0.93 12.43 -2.03
CA ILE A 25 -2.15 13.23 -1.89
C ILE A 25 -2.29 13.78 -0.47
N TYR A 26 -1.92 13.02 0.57
CA TYR A 26 -1.96 13.50 1.96
C TYR A 26 -0.96 14.62 2.23
N VAL A 27 0.24 14.56 1.65
CA VAL A 27 1.20 15.68 1.71
C VAL A 27 0.58 16.94 1.12
N ASN A 28 -0.04 16.84 -0.06
CA ASN A 28 -0.70 17.97 -0.70
C ASN A 28 -1.88 18.48 0.15
N LEU A 29 -2.73 17.60 0.68
CA LEU A 29 -3.84 17.97 1.57
C LEU A 29 -3.36 18.70 2.83
N ALA A 30 -2.18 18.37 3.36
CA ALA A 30 -1.59 19.05 4.50
C ALA A 30 -0.97 20.42 4.16
N LEU A 31 -0.77 20.71 2.88
CA LEU A 31 -0.24 21.99 2.38
C LEU A 31 -1.33 22.94 1.85
N VAL A 32 -2.54 22.43 1.59
CA VAL A 32 -3.66 23.27 1.12
C VAL A 32 -3.96 24.37 2.13
N ALA A 33 -4.05 25.60 1.63
CA ALA A 33 -4.36 26.76 2.45
C ALA A 33 -5.82 26.71 2.97
N PRO A 34 -6.12 27.23 4.18
CA PRO A 34 -7.44 27.09 4.81
C PRO A 34 -8.62 27.67 4.01
N ASP A 35 -8.35 28.64 3.16
CA ASP A 35 -9.28 29.34 2.27
C ASP A 35 -9.58 28.55 0.98
N SER A 36 -8.74 27.59 0.61
CA SER A 36 -8.84 26.82 -0.64
C SER A 36 -9.70 25.55 -0.51
N GLN A 37 -10.98 25.71 -0.17
CA GLN A 37 -11.91 24.58 0.05
C GLN A 37 -12.10 23.70 -1.20
N ALA A 38 -12.20 24.31 -2.39
CA ALA A 38 -12.42 23.57 -3.64
C ALA A 38 -11.26 22.62 -3.99
N GLU A 39 -10.02 23.04 -3.70
CA GLU A 39 -8.83 22.20 -3.89
C GLU A 39 -8.83 21.03 -2.91
N ARG A 40 -9.12 21.30 -1.63
CA ARG A 40 -9.21 20.29 -0.58
C ARG A 40 -10.23 19.21 -0.93
N ASP A 41 -11.44 19.61 -1.33
CA ASP A 41 -12.52 18.68 -1.68
C ASP A 41 -12.16 17.79 -2.86
N ARG A 42 -11.49 18.36 -3.88
CA ARG A 42 -11.00 17.62 -5.04
C ARG A 42 -9.95 16.59 -4.64
N LEU A 43 -8.98 16.95 -3.81
CA LEU A 43 -7.95 16.04 -3.32
C LEU A 43 -8.54 14.93 -2.43
N LEU A 44 -9.50 15.25 -1.56
CA LEU A 44 -10.23 14.26 -0.76
C LEU A 44 -11.02 13.28 -1.63
N LEU A 45 -11.66 13.76 -2.69
CA LEU A 45 -12.35 12.93 -3.66
C LEU A 45 -11.39 11.99 -4.39
N MET A 46 -10.24 12.50 -4.84
CA MET A 46 -9.19 11.69 -5.48
C MET A 46 -8.66 10.62 -4.52
N ALA A 47 -8.35 10.99 -3.27
CA ALA A 47 -7.86 10.06 -2.25
C ALA A 47 -8.88 8.95 -1.94
N ARG A 48 -10.18 9.27 -1.84
CA ARG A 48 -11.25 8.29 -1.65
C ARG A 48 -11.35 7.30 -2.79
N LYS A 49 -11.41 7.79 -4.04
CA LYS A 49 -11.48 6.93 -5.23
C LYS A 49 -10.27 6.02 -5.32
N LEU A 50 -9.09 6.58 -5.08
CA LEU A 50 -7.84 5.85 -5.12
C LEU A 50 -7.77 4.80 -4.02
N LEU A 51 -8.13 5.12 -2.77
CA LEU A 51 -8.13 4.14 -1.67
C LEU A 51 -9.09 2.98 -1.97
N ARG A 52 -10.29 3.27 -2.50
CA ARG A 52 -11.24 2.22 -2.89
C ARG A 52 -10.64 1.32 -3.98
N PHE A 53 -10.09 1.91 -5.04
CA PHE A 53 -9.44 1.16 -6.13
C PHE A 53 -8.28 0.29 -5.63
N THR A 54 -7.40 0.89 -4.81
CA THR A 54 -6.26 0.24 -4.17
C THR A 54 -6.70 -0.94 -3.31
N THR A 55 -7.80 -0.80 -2.56
CA THR A 55 -8.37 -1.87 -1.73
C THR A 55 -8.93 -3.02 -2.57
N ILE A 56 -9.66 -2.70 -3.66
CA ILE A 56 -10.20 -3.71 -4.58
C ILE A 56 -9.09 -4.54 -5.20
N LEU A 57 -7.94 -3.94 -5.53
CA LEU A 57 -6.78 -4.64 -6.08
C LEU A 57 -5.97 -5.42 -5.04
N ALA A 58 -5.96 -4.97 -3.79
CA ALA A 58 -5.29 -5.67 -2.69
C ALA A 58 -5.87 -7.07 -2.45
N VAL A 59 -7.19 -7.22 -2.58
CA VAL A 59 -7.90 -8.49 -2.34
C VAL A 59 -7.41 -9.62 -3.27
N PRO A 60 -7.45 -9.48 -4.62
CA PRO A 60 -6.93 -10.51 -5.50
C PRO A 60 -5.41 -10.66 -5.40
N ALA A 61 -4.65 -9.60 -5.09
CA ALA A 61 -3.21 -9.71 -4.84
C ALA A 61 -2.92 -10.69 -3.69
N LEU A 62 -3.60 -10.52 -2.56
CA LEU A 62 -3.45 -11.36 -1.38
C LEU A 62 -4.00 -12.78 -1.61
N ALA A 63 -5.17 -12.90 -2.23
CA ALA A 63 -5.79 -14.20 -2.52
C ALA A 63 -4.91 -15.06 -3.44
N LEU A 64 -4.38 -14.48 -4.53
CA LEU A 64 -3.48 -15.18 -5.43
C LEU A 64 -2.14 -15.51 -4.76
N GLY A 65 -1.64 -14.63 -3.88
CA GLY A 65 -0.44 -14.89 -3.08
C GLY A 65 -0.62 -16.08 -2.14
N LEU A 66 -1.77 -16.15 -1.46
CA LEU A 66 -2.14 -17.26 -0.58
C LEU A 66 -2.32 -18.57 -1.37
N TRP A 67 -2.95 -18.50 -2.55
CA TRP A 67 -3.11 -19.66 -3.45
C TRP A 67 -1.75 -20.22 -3.90
N LEU A 68 -0.81 -19.34 -4.27
CA LEU A 68 0.54 -19.74 -4.65
C LEU A 68 1.31 -20.40 -3.50
N TRP A 69 1.07 -19.96 -2.26
CA TRP A 69 1.69 -20.58 -1.09
C TRP A 69 1.05 -21.93 -0.73
N LEU A 70 -0.27 -21.97 -0.51
CA LEU A 70 -0.97 -23.16 -0.02
C LEU A 70 -1.18 -24.23 -1.10
N GLY A 71 -1.54 -23.82 -2.31
CA GLY A 71 -1.86 -24.76 -3.40
C GLY A 71 -0.63 -25.34 -4.09
N TRP A 72 0.48 -24.58 -4.12
CA TRP A 72 1.67 -24.94 -4.90
C TRP A 72 2.93 -25.10 -4.04
N GLY A 73 2.85 -24.80 -2.74
CA GLY A 73 3.96 -24.99 -1.81
C GLY A 73 5.14 -24.05 -2.04
N ILE A 74 4.96 -22.91 -2.72
CA ILE A 74 6.05 -21.96 -2.97
C ILE A 74 6.61 -21.47 -1.62
N GLY A 75 7.88 -21.78 -1.36
CA GLY A 75 8.56 -21.39 -0.11
C GLY A 75 8.27 -22.30 1.09
N ARG A 76 7.69 -23.51 0.89
CA ARG A 76 7.60 -24.51 1.96
C ARG A 76 9.01 -24.89 2.43
N GLY A 77 9.26 -24.71 3.73
CA GLY A 77 10.52 -25.08 4.38
C GLY A 77 11.63 -24.01 4.31
N SER A 78 11.40 -22.84 3.70
CA SER A 78 12.40 -21.76 3.66
C SER A 78 11.97 -20.56 4.50
N GLY A 79 12.91 -19.94 5.21
CA GLY A 79 12.54 -18.85 6.10
C GLY A 79 12.19 -17.56 5.35
N TRP A 80 12.69 -17.34 4.11
CA TRP A 80 12.41 -16.11 3.35
C TRP A 80 10.91 -15.89 3.12
N LEU A 81 10.13 -16.96 3.07
CA LEU A 81 8.68 -16.86 2.93
C LEU A 81 8.03 -16.27 4.18
N HIS A 82 8.47 -16.68 5.38
CA HIS A 82 7.96 -16.14 6.64
C HIS A 82 8.30 -14.64 6.76
N ALA A 83 9.53 -14.27 6.40
CA ALA A 83 9.93 -12.87 6.33
C ALA A 83 9.07 -12.09 5.31
N LYS A 84 8.80 -12.67 4.14
CA LYS A 84 7.92 -12.04 3.14
C LYS A 84 6.50 -11.86 3.65
N LEU A 85 5.93 -12.86 4.33
CA LEU A 85 4.60 -12.77 4.92
C LEU A 85 4.54 -11.68 5.98
N PHE A 86 5.59 -11.51 6.78
CA PHE A 86 5.69 -10.38 7.71
C PHE A 86 5.68 -9.03 6.97
N VAL A 87 6.42 -8.89 5.87
CA VAL A 87 6.36 -7.66 5.04
C VAL A 87 4.95 -7.45 4.47
N VAL A 88 4.27 -8.49 4.01
CA VAL A 88 2.88 -8.40 3.54
C VAL A 88 1.95 -7.89 4.66
N LEU A 89 2.11 -8.38 5.89
CA LEU A 89 1.35 -7.87 7.05
C LEU A 89 1.62 -6.38 7.30
N LEU A 90 2.88 -5.94 7.19
CA LEU A 90 3.23 -4.52 7.29
C LEU A 90 2.58 -3.68 6.19
N VAL A 91 2.53 -4.19 4.95
CA VAL A 91 1.86 -3.52 3.81
C VAL A 91 0.35 -3.40 4.06
N ILE A 92 -0.29 -4.45 4.58
CA ILE A 92 -1.70 -4.40 4.98
C ILE A 92 -1.92 -3.37 6.10
N GLY A 93 -1.06 -3.37 7.12
CA GLY A 93 -1.09 -2.39 8.20
C GLY A 93 -0.94 -0.96 7.70
N TYR A 94 -0.03 -0.75 6.74
CA TYR A 94 0.18 0.53 6.09
C TYR A 94 -1.04 0.98 5.27
N HIS A 95 -1.63 0.08 4.47
CA HIS A 95 -2.87 0.34 3.73
C HIS A 95 -4.00 0.76 4.67
N HIS A 96 -4.13 0.11 5.82
CA HIS A 96 -5.11 0.49 6.84
C HIS A 96 -4.79 1.84 7.48
N ALA A 97 -3.50 2.14 7.73
CA ALA A 97 -3.06 3.44 8.22
C ALA A 97 -3.45 4.56 7.24
N CYS A 98 -3.27 4.36 5.93
CA CYS A 98 -3.75 5.28 4.90
C CYS A 98 -5.27 5.50 5.01
N ALA A 99 -6.06 4.44 5.11
CA ALA A 99 -7.51 4.55 5.29
C ALA A 99 -7.89 5.36 6.54
N ARG A 100 -7.16 5.16 7.65
CA ARG A 100 -7.37 5.93 8.89
C ARG A 100 -7.00 7.40 8.72
N LEU A 101 -5.90 7.72 8.05
CA LEU A 101 -5.48 9.09 7.78
C LEU A 101 -6.48 9.83 6.88
N LEU A 102 -6.96 9.18 5.82
CA LEU A 102 -8.00 9.76 4.96
C LEU A 102 -9.24 10.16 5.76
N ARG A 103 -9.73 9.26 6.63
CA ARG A 103 -10.87 9.57 7.53
C ARG A 103 -10.59 10.75 8.46
N GLN A 104 -9.34 10.95 8.89
CA GLN A 104 -8.97 12.12 9.70
C GLN A 104 -9.00 13.42 8.88
N PHE A 105 -8.50 13.39 7.64
CA PHE A 105 -8.56 14.54 6.74
C PHE A 105 -10.00 14.93 6.38
N GLU A 106 -10.88 13.94 6.15
CA GLU A 106 -12.31 14.14 5.91
C GLU A 106 -13.00 14.81 7.11
N ARG A 107 -12.61 14.45 8.34
CA ARG A 107 -13.13 15.04 9.58
C ARG A 107 -12.48 16.37 9.96
N GLY A 108 -11.50 16.86 9.18
CA GLY A 108 -10.72 18.05 9.55
C GLY A 108 -9.85 17.89 10.80
N GLN A 109 -9.57 16.65 11.20
CA GLN A 109 -8.79 16.32 12.41
C GLN A 109 -7.32 15.96 12.11
N ALA A 110 -6.84 16.27 10.90
CA ALA A 110 -5.46 16.02 10.53
C ALA A 110 -4.53 16.93 11.35
N ARG A 111 -3.86 16.34 12.34
CA ARG A 111 -2.97 17.05 13.30
C ARG A 111 -1.48 16.93 12.98
N ARG A 112 -1.12 16.25 11.89
CA ARG A 112 0.28 15.95 11.55
C ARG A 112 0.83 16.99 10.59
N SER A 113 2.11 17.32 10.73
CA SER A 113 2.79 18.25 9.82
C SER A 113 3.02 17.62 8.43
N HIS A 114 3.17 18.47 7.42
CA HIS A 114 3.54 18.05 6.06
C HIS A 114 4.83 17.19 6.03
N THR A 115 5.80 17.47 6.92
CA THR A 115 7.04 16.70 7.07
C THR A 115 6.80 15.26 7.50
N TRP A 116 5.83 15.02 8.40
CA TRP A 116 5.44 13.67 8.79
C TRP A 116 4.86 12.89 7.60
N TYR A 117 4.02 13.54 6.79
CA TYR A 117 3.44 12.92 5.59
C TYR A 117 4.48 12.62 4.51
N ARG A 118 5.57 13.41 4.42
CA ARG A 118 6.68 13.12 3.50
C ARG A 118 7.43 11.85 3.89
N TRP A 119 7.75 11.69 5.18
CA TRP A 119 8.35 10.43 5.67
C TRP A 119 7.40 9.25 5.49
N PHE A 120 6.11 9.46 5.75
CA PHE A 120 5.09 8.45 5.51
C PHE A 120 5.04 8.03 4.02
N ASN A 121 5.23 8.97 3.09
CA ASN A 121 5.28 8.69 1.65
C ASN A 121 6.46 7.80 1.21
N GLU A 122 7.55 7.73 1.98
CA GLU A 122 8.70 6.87 1.68
C GLU A 122 8.50 5.41 2.15
N ALA A 123 7.62 5.18 3.13
CA ALA A 123 7.39 3.85 3.70
C ALA A 123 6.99 2.76 2.67
N PRO A 124 6.10 3.03 1.69
CA PRO A 124 5.78 2.04 0.65
C PRO A 124 6.99 1.62 -0.18
N VAL A 125 7.97 2.52 -0.38
CA VAL A 125 9.17 2.23 -1.19
C VAL A 125 10.04 1.22 -0.45
N LEU A 126 10.25 1.45 0.84
CA LEU A 126 11.00 0.54 1.71
C LEU A 126 10.33 -0.83 1.81
N LEU A 127 9.00 -0.86 1.93
CA LEU A 127 8.22 -2.11 1.96
C LEU A 127 8.32 -2.88 0.63
N LEU A 128 8.21 -2.18 -0.50
CA LEU A 128 8.37 -2.81 -1.82
C LEU A 128 9.78 -3.35 -2.00
N LEU A 129 10.81 -2.57 -1.64
CA LEU A 129 12.21 -2.98 -1.72
C LEU A 129 12.45 -4.26 -0.91
N ALA A 130 12.02 -4.27 0.36
CA ALA A 130 12.15 -5.45 1.22
C ALA A 130 11.43 -6.67 0.62
N ALA A 131 10.20 -6.50 0.12
CA ALA A 131 9.44 -7.58 -0.51
C ALA A 131 10.15 -8.14 -1.76
N VAL A 132 10.71 -7.28 -2.61
CA VAL A 132 11.43 -7.67 -3.83
C VAL A 132 12.73 -8.39 -3.48
N VAL A 133 13.54 -7.84 -2.57
CA VAL A 133 14.80 -8.46 -2.12
C VAL A 133 14.55 -9.85 -1.57
N LEU A 134 13.53 -10.04 -0.72
CA LEU A 134 13.20 -11.35 -0.16
C LEU A 134 12.78 -12.37 -1.23
N VAL A 135 12.08 -11.94 -2.27
CA VAL A 135 11.62 -12.83 -3.36
C VAL A 135 12.74 -13.17 -4.34
N VAL A 136 13.65 -12.23 -4.61
CA VAL A 136 14.72 -12.38 -5.60
C VAL A 136 15.92 -13.08 -4.99
N VAL A 137 16.41 -12.58 -3.85
CA VAL A 137 17.65 -13.07 -3.21
C VAL A 137 17.41 -14.37 -2.44
N LYS A 138 16.21 -14.54 -1.85
CA LYS A 138 15.82 -15.70 -1.04
C LYS A 138 16.91 -16.12 -0.03
N PRO A 139 17.29 -15.22 0.90
CA PRO A 139 18.52 -15.37 1.68
C PRO A 139 18.55 -16.52 2.71
N PHE A 140 17.46 -17.30 2.89
CA PHE A 140 17.34 -18.40 3.85
C PHE A 140 16.03 -19.18 3.66
#